data_AF-A0A3A4V1B7-F1
#
_entry.id   AF-A0A3A4V1B7-F1
#
_cell.length_a   1.000
_cell.length_b   1.000
_cell.length_c   1.000
_cell.angle_alpha   90.00
_cell.angle_beta   90.00
_cell.angle_gamma   90.00
#
_symmetry.space_group_name_H-M   'P 1'
#
loop_
_entity.id
_entity.type
_entity.pdbx_description
1 polymer ?
#
loop_
_entity_poly.entity_id
_entity_poly.type
_entity_poly.pdbx_seq_one_letter_code
_entity_poly.pdbx_strand_id
1 'polypeptide(L)'
;IIGDDLTVTNPERLKKAIDLKAINAILIKLNQIGTLSETVKTIEMAHNAKFWSIVSHRGGGETNDDFMTDLAVATNSEFVKVGISRGERVAKYNRLMEIENEIK
;
A
#
# COMPACT_ATOMS: atom_id res chain seq x y z
N ILE A 1 0.93 -14.94 -1.07
CA ILE A 1 2.29 -14.63 -0.55
C ILE A 1 2.58 -13.17 -0.87
N ILE A 2 2.65 -12.33 0.18
CA ILE A 2 2.84 -10.89 0.04
C ILE A 2 4.32 -10.57 0.28
N GLY A 3 4.97 -9.88 -0.66
CA GLY A 3 6.32 -9.36 -0.47
C GLY A 3 6.32 -8.04 0.28
N ASP A 4 7.02 -7.99 1.43
CA ASP A 4 7.25 -6.78 2.23
C ASP A 4 8.73 -6.36 2.14
N ASP A 5 9.59 -6.88 3.03
CA ASP A 5 11.03 -6.55 3.02
C ASP A 5 11.78 -7.11 1.80
N LEU A 6 11.18 -8.08 1.10
CA LEU A 6 11.71 -8.59 -0.16
C LEU A 6 11.68 -7.51 -1.26
N THR A 7 10.58 -6.76 -1.32
CA THR A 7 10.31 -5.79 -2.39
C THR A 7 10.56 -4.35 -1.96
N VAL A 8 10.36 -4.03 -0.68
CA VAL A 8 10.51 -2.70 -0.07
C VAL A 8 9.88 -1.57 -0.90
N THR A 9 8.72 -1.84 -1.51
CA THR A 9 8.04 -0.88 -2.42
C THR A 9 8.93 -0.39 -3.58
N ASN A 10 9.98 -1.15 -3.93
CA ASN A 10 10.94 -0.77 -4.97
C ASN A 10 10.61 -1.49 -6.29
N PRO A 11 10.42 -0.76 -7.40
CA PRO A 11 10.07 -1.34 -8.70
C PRO A 11 11.06 -2.40 -9.22
N GLU A 12 12.37 -2.20 -9.02
CA GLU A 12 13.40 -3.13 -9.52
C GLU A 12 13.34 -4.47 -8.77
N ARG A 13 13.13 -4.39 -7.45
CA ARG A 13 12.96 -5.59 -6.61
C ARG A 13 11.65 -6.30 -6.89
N LEU A 14 10.56 -5.55 -7.09
CA LEU A 14 9.28 -6.11 -7.49
C LEU A 14 9.41 -6.85 -8.83
N LYS A 15 10.03 -6.22 -9.83
CA LYS A 15 10.28 -6.85 -11.13
C LYS A 15 11.02 -8.18 -10.98
N LYS A 16 12.11 -8.19 -10.21
CA LYS A 16 12.87 -9.42 -9.94
C LYS A 16 12.02 -10.48 -9.24
N ALA A 17 11.19 -10.10 -8.27
CA ALA A 17 10.31 -11.03 -7.56
C ALA A 17 9.24 -11.63 -8.48
N ILE A 18 8.71 -10.85 -9.43
CA ILE A 18 7.79 -11.31 -10.48
C ILE A 18 8.49 -12.31 -11.39
N ASP A 19 9.67 -11.96 -11.92
CA ASP A 19 10.43 -12.81 -12.85
C ASP A 19 10.77 -14.18 -12.23
N LEU A 20 11.08 -14.19 -10.92
CA LEU A 20 11.39 -15.39 -10.16
C LEU A 20 10.15 -16.10 -9.59
N LYS A 21 8.94 -15.58 -9.80
CA LYS A 21 7.68 -16.08 -9.23
C LYS A 21 7.74 -16.29 -7.71
N ALA A 22 8.44 -15.39 -7.00
CA ALA A 22 8.70 -15.52 -5.56
C ALA A 22 7.50 -15.14 -4.67
N ILE A 23 6.61 -14.28 -5.19
CA ILE A 23 5.43 -13.75 -4.49
C ILE A 23 4.27 -13.60 -5.49
N ASN A 24 3.08 -13.26 -5.03
CA ASN A 24 1.91 -12.97 -5.89
C ASN A 24 1.13 -11.71 -5.46
N ALA A 25 1.69 -10.95 -4.51
CA ALA A 25 1.15 -9.69 -4.02
C ALA A 25 2.28 -8.87 -3.39
N ILE A 26 2.11 -7.56 -3.30
CA ILE A 26 3.09 -6.64 -2.71
C ILE A 26 2.48 -5.82 -1.58
N LEU A 27 3.24 -5.66 -0.50
CA LEU A 27 2.95 -4.69 0.55
C LEU A 27 3.59 -3.35 0.17
N ILE A 28 2.77 -2.29 0.13
CA ILE A 28 3.19 -0.95 -0.28
C ILE A 28 3.34 -0.07 0.96
N LYS A 29 4.55 0.43 1.19
CA LYS A 29 4.89 1.38 2.26
C LYS A 29 5.59 2.59 1.62
N LEU A 30 4.91 3.72 1.59
CA LEU A 30 5.30 4.92 0.84
C LEU A 30 6.74 5.36 1.18
N ASN A 31 7.09 5.35 2.46
CA ASN A 31 8.39 5.80 2.93
C ASN A 31 9.54 4.79 2.73
N GLN A 32 9.31 3.64 2.09
CA GLN A 32 10.40 2.75 1.66
C GLN A 32 10.99 3.15 0.30
N ILE A 33 10.21 3.79 -0.58
CA ILE A 33 10.66 4.24 -1.90
C ILE A 33 10.89 5.76 -1.95
N GLY A 34 10.20 6.51 -1.07
CA GLY A 34 10.52 7.91 -0.76
C GLY A 34 9.65 8.94 -1.48
N THR A 35 9.10 8.62 -2.66
CA THR A 35 8.21 9.54 -3.40
C THR A 35 6.86 8.93 -3.72
N LEU A 36 5.85 9.80 -3.89
CA LEU A 36 4.50 9.39 -4.29
C LEU A 36 4.49 8.81 -5.70
N SER A 37 5.18 9.44 -6.66
CA SER A 37 5.21 8.99 -8.05
C SER A 37 5.83 7.60 -8.18
N GLU A 38 6.89 7.30 -7.44
CA GLU A 38 7.48 5.95 -7.45
C GLU A 38 6.58 4.92 -6.76
N THR A 39 5.85 5.33 -5.72
CA THR A 39 4.85 4.47 -5.07
C THR A 39 3.76 4.08 -6.06
N VAL A 40 3.16 5.05 -6.76
CA VAL A 40 2.11 4.80 -7.77
C VAL A 40 2.64 3.91 -8.90
N LYS A 41 3.82 4.22 -9.43
CA LYS A 41 4.48 3.39 -10.46
C LYS A 41 4.68 1.94 -10.02
N THR A 42 5.00 1.73 -8.74
CA THR A 42 5.17 0.37 -8.17
C THR A 42 3.85 -0.37 -8.08
N ILE A 43 2.77 0.33 -7.69
CA ILE A 43 1.42 -0.24 -7.65
C ILE A 43 0.97 -0.63 -9.06
N GLU A 44 1.09 0.27 -10.03
CA GLU A 44 0.75 0.00 -11.44
C GLU A 44 1.54 -1.19 -12.00
N MET A 45 2.84 -1.31 -11.66
CA MET A 45 3.65 -2.46 -12.05
C MET A 45 3.10 -3.77 -11.47
N ALA A 46 2.65 -3.77 -10.21
CA ALA A 46 2.03 -4.93 -9.59
C ALA A 46 0.72 -5.30 -10.30
N HIS A 47 -0.16 -4.33 -10.55
CA HIS A 47 -1.44 -4.57 -11.24
C HIS A 47 -1.24 -5.09 -12.66
N ASN A 48 -0.29 -4.54 -13.42
CA ASN A 48 0.05 -5.03 -14.76
C ASN A 48 0.55 -6.49 -14.74
N ALA A 49 1.19 -6.91 -13.65
CA ALA A 49 1.59 -8.30 -13.41
C ALA A 49 0.45 -9.17 -12.81
N LYS A 50 -0.76 -8.63 -12.65
CA LYS A 50 -1.91 -9.25 -11.97
C LYS A 50 -1.63 -9.62 -10.51
N PHE A 51 -0.76 -8.86 -9.85
CA PHE A 51 -0.48 -8.99 -8.43
C PHE A 51 -1.38 -8.02 -7.66
N TRP A 52 -1.82 -8.43 -6.47
CA TRP A 52 -2.51 -7.52 -5.55
C TRP A 52 -1.54 -6.55 -4.91
N SER A 53 -1.98 -5.29 -4.74
CA SER A 53 -1.30 -4.28 -3.95
C SER A 53 -2.01 -4.10 -2.61
N ILE A 54 -1.24 -4.07 -1.53
CA ILE A 54 -1.74 -3.85 -0.19
C ILE A 54 -1.06 -2.62 0.41
N VAL A 55 -1.77 -1.50 0.46
CA VAL A 55 -1.25 -0.26 1.05
C VAL A 55 -1.18 -0.39 2.57
N SER A 56 -0.02 -0.10 3.14
CA SER A 56 0.32 -0.47 4.52
C SER A 56 0.87 0.69 5.31
N HIS A 57 0.44 0.72 6.57
CA HIS A 57 1.03 1.53 7.61
C HIS A 57 2.45 1.07 8.00
N ARG A 58 3.12 1.86 8.85
CA ARG A 58 4.39 1.54 9.49
C ARG A 58 4.19 1.21 10.97
N GLY A 59 4.65 0.03 11.40
CA GLY A 59 4.48 -0.42 12.79
C GLY A 59 5.24 0.42 13.83
N GLY A 60 6.38 1.03 13.44
CA GLY A 60 7.30 1.71 14.37
C GLY A 60 7.15 3.23 14.51
N GLY A 61 6.12 3.85 13.94
CA GLY A 61 5.98 5.31 14.02
C GLY A 61 4.98 5.83 13.00
N GLU A 62 3.72 5.88 13.38
CA GLU A 62 2.66 6.47 12.56
C GLU A 62 2.16 7.76 13.20
N THR A 63 1.64 8.64 12.36
CA THR A 63 0.98 9.88 12.76
C THR A 63 -0.53 9.76 12.51
N ASN A 64 -1.30 10.82 12.76
CA ASN A 64 -2.71 10.86 12.38
C ASN A 64 -2.94 11.11 10.87
N ASP A 65 -1.88 11.28 10.07
CA ASP A 65 -1.97 11.42 8.61
C ASP A 65 -2.65 10.20 7.98
N ASP A 66 -3.78 10.38 7.32
CA ASP A 66 -4.61 9.33 6.74
C ASP A 66 -4.44 9.19 5.22
N PHE A 67 -3.47 9.89 4.63
CA PHE A 67 -3.20 9.93 3.19
C PHE A 67 -3.07 8.54 2.56
N MET A 68 -2.54 7.56 3.30
CA MET A 68 -2.43 6.19 2.82
C MET A 68 -3.78 5.58 2.42
N THR A 69 -4.88 6.01 3.05
CA THR A 69 -6.23 5.54 2.74
C THR A 69 -6.70 6.11 1.41
N ASP A 70 -6.55 7.42 1.19
CA ASP A 70 -6.86 8.05 -0.10
C ASP A 70 -6.04 7.44 -1.23
N LEU A 71 -4.74 7.21 -1.01
CA LEU A 71 -3.87 6.55 -1.99
C LEU A 71 -4.36 5.14 -2.32
N ALA A 72 -4.77 4.37 -1.32
CA ALA A 72 -5.25 3.00 -1.54
C ALA A 72 -6.50 2.97 -2.41
N VAL A 73 -7.47 3.87 -2.14
CA VAL A 73 -8.69 3.98 -2.95
C VAL A 73 -8.37 4.49 -4.35
N ALA A 74 -7.60 5.58 -4.46
CA ALA A 74 -7.25 6.19 -5.74
C ALA A 74 -6.50 5.23 -6.68
N THR A 75 -5.70 4.32 -6.12
CA THR A 75 -4.96 3.32 -6.90
C THR A 75 -5.71 2.00 -7.07
N ASN A 76 -6.94 1.86 -6.56
CA ASN A 76 -7.68 0.60 -6.54
C ASN A 76 -6.86 -0.56 -5.94
N SER A 77 -6.14 -0.29 -4.85
CA SER A 77 -5.45 -1.34 -4.11
C SER A 77 -6.45 -2.30 -3.48
N GLU A 78 -6.22 -3.61 -3.60
CA GLU A 78 -7.19 -4.63 -3.20
C GLU A 78 -7.40 -4.70 -1.69
N PHE A 79 -6.37 -4.34 -0.91
CA PHE A 79 -6.46 -4.32 0.54
C PHE A 79 -5.70 -3.14 1.14
N VAL A 80 -6.10 -2.76 2.36
CA VAL A 80 -5.34 -1.86 3.23
C VAL A 80 -4.94 -2.59 4.51
N LYS A 81 -3.71 -2.39 4.96
CA LYS A 81 -3.21 -2.89 6.25
C LYS A 81 -2.91 -1.72 7.17
N VAL A 82 -3.82 -1.42 8.08
CA VAL A 82 -3.73 -0.24 8.97
C VAL A 82 -3.48 -0.59 10.44
N GLY A 83 -3.40 -1.87 10.82
CA GLY A 83 -3.04 -2.28 12.19
C GLY A 83 -4.19 -2.19 13.21
N ILE A 84 -3.88 -2.44 14.49
CA ILE A 84 -4.87 -2.50 15.58
C ILE A 84 -5.20 -1.11 16.16
N SER A 85 -6.41 -0.96 16.71
CA SER A 85 -7.04 0.32 17.08
C SER A 85 -6.28 1.15 18.13
N ARG A 86 -5.34 1.98 17.65
CA ARG A 86 -4.79 3.17 18.32
C ARG A 86 -5.23 4.42 17.54
N GLY A 87 -5.14 5.60 18.14
CA GLY A 87 -5.65 6.85 17.54
C GLY A 87 -5.16 7.08 16.11
N GLU A 88 -3.87 6.86 15.87
CA GLU A 88 -3.25 6.96 14.55
C GLU A 88 -3.88 6.02 13.50
N ARG A 89 -4.40 4.86 13.91
CA ARG A 89 -4.96 3.83 13.02
C ARG A 89 -6.44 4.07 12.77
N VAL A 90 -7.15 4.50 13.81
CA VAL A 90 -8.55 4.91 13.73
C VAL A 90 -8.73 6.05 12.73
N ALA A 91 -7.79 7.01 12.66
CA ALA A 91 -7.81 8.06 11.64
C ALA A 91 -7.95 7.51 10.20
N LYS A 92 -7.20 6.45 9.85
CA LYS A 92 -7.24 5.84 8.50
C LYS A 92 -8.56 5.15 8.24
N TYR A 93 -9.11 4.47 9.25
CA TYR A 93 -10.42 3.82 9.16
C TYR A 93 -11.54 4.86 9.00
N ASN A 94 -11.48 5.96 9.75
CA ASN A 94 -12.44 7.06 9.63
C ASN A 94 -12.40 7.65 8.22
N ARG A 95 -11.20 7.95 7.71
CA ARG A 95 -11.05 8.43 6.33
C ARG A 95 -11.62 7.47 5.30
N LEU A 96 -11.48 6.15 5.51
CA LEU A 96 -12.04 5.15 4.60
C LEU A 96 -13.58 5.20 4.61
N MET A 97 -14.20 5.35 5.78
CA MET A 97 -15.66 5.51 5.92
C MET A 97 -16.14 6.84 5.30
N GLU A 98 -15.36 7.91 5.42
CA GLU A 98 -15.66 9.20 4.76
C GLU A 98 -15.65 9.06 3.24
N ILE A 99 -14.58 8.49 2.67
CA ILE A 99 -14.47 8.25 1.22
C ILE A 99 -15.64 7.37 0.75
N GLU A 100 -15.99 6.32 1.50
CA GLU A 100 -17.13 5.46 1.17
C GLU A 100 -18.45 6.25 1.11
N ASN A 101 -18.66 7.20 2.02
CA ASN A 101 -19.85 8.05 2.01
C ASN A 101 -19.83 9.09 0.87
N GLU A 102 -18.66 9.53 0.42
CA GLU A 102 -18.49 10.48 -0.70
C GLU A 102 -18.78 9.83 -2.07
N ILE A 103 -18.53 8.53 -2.22
CA ILE A 103 -18.67 7.80 -3.51
C ILE A 103 -19.95 6.95 -3.63
N LYS A 104 -20.79 6.94 -2.58
CA LYS A 104 -22.14 6.37 -2.60
C LYS A 104 -23.10 7.26 -3.36
#